data_AF-A0A7V0VAM8-F1
#
_entry.id   AF-A0A7V0VAM8-F1
#
_cell.length_a   1.000
_cell.length_b   1.000
_cell.length_c   1.000
_cell.angle_alpha   90.00
_cell.angle_beta   90.00
_cell.angle_gamma   90.00
#
_symmetry.space_group_name_H-M   'P 1'
#
loop_
_entity.id
_entity.type
_entity.pdbx_description
1 polymer ?
#
loop_
_entity_poly.entity_id
_entity_poly.type
_entity_poly.pdbx_seq_one_letter_code
_entity_poly.pdbx_strand_id
1 'polypeptide(L)' 'MIAFMGFGPTELIILPIFILWIWMLVNCLLRPTLSFPGGGASKVAWIIALVAAPPIGTLAYFFMVYLPGSKQRPVSG' A
#
# COMPACT_ATOMS: atom_id res chain seq x y z
N MET A 1 -18.25 11.76 19.77
CA MET A 1 -19.60 11.51 19.24
C MET A 1 -19.45 11.10 17.78
N ILE A 2 -19.16 9.82 17.54
CA ILE A 2 -19.12 9.25 16.19
C ILE A 2 -20.58 8.90 15.88
N ALA A 3 -21.27 9.83 15.24
CA ALA A 3 -22.69 9.71 14.95
C ALA A 3 -22.90 8.54 13.98
N PHE A 4 -23.65 7.55 14.42
CA PHE A 4 -24.34 6.59 13.55
C PHE A 4 -25.29 7.38 12.65
N MET A 5 -24.92 7.62 11.39
CA MET A 5 -25.85 8.07 10.35
C MET A 5 -25.44 7.43 9.02
N GLY A 6 -26.02 6.26 8.76
CA GLY A 6 -26.13 5.68 7.43
C GLY A 6 -24.91 4.88 6.99
N PHE A 7 -25.16 3.65 6.57
CA PHE A 7 -24.31 2.97 5.59
C PHE A 7 -24.48 3.76 4.27
N GLY A 8 -23.77 4.87 4.13
CA GLY A 8 -23.85 5.77 3.00
C GLY A 8 -22.96 5.33 1.84
N PRO A 9 -23.02 6.04 0.70
CA PRO A 9 -22.13 5.79 -0.44
C PRO A 9 -20.65 6.01 -0.09
N THR A 10 -20.36 6.76 0.98
CA THR A 10 -19.00 7.10 1.40
C THR A 10 -18.29 5.89 2.01
N GLU A 11 -18.98 5.09 2.81
CA GLU A 11 -18.48 3.88 3.46
C GLU A 11 -18.14 2.80 2.43
N LEU A 12 -18.94 2.71 1.36
CA LEU A 12 -18.69 1.82 0.22
C LEU A 12 -17.40 2.16 -0.53
N ILE A 13 -16.91 3.41 -0.42
CA ILE A 13 -15.67 3.87 -1.06
C ILE A 13 -14.50 3.81 -0.08
N ILE A 14 -14.71 4.20 1.18
CA ILE A 14 -13.65 4.23 2.20
C ILE A 14 -13.16 2.82 2.52
N LEU A 15 -14.06 1.84 2.69
CA LEU A 15 -13.68 0.46 3.01
C LEU A 15 -12.72 -0.16 1.98
N PRO A 16 -13.02 -0.18 0.67
CA PRO A 16 -12.10 -0.76 -0.31
C PRO A 16 -10.80 0.03 -0.43
N ILE A 17 -10.82 1.37 -0.31
CA ILE A 17 -9.59 2.18 -0.29
C ILE A 17 -8.73 1.81 0.93
N PHE A 18 -9.34 1.62 2.09
CA PHE A 18 -8.64 1.25 3.31
C PHE A 18 -8.08 -0.18 3.24
N ILE A 19 -8.86 -1.13 2.70
CA ILE A 19 -8.39 -2.50 2.45
C ILE A 19 -7.20 -2.48 1.48
N LEU A 20 -7.27 -1.69 0.40
CA LEU A 20 -6.18 -1.57 -0.58
C LEU A 20 -4.94 -0.92 0.05
N TRP A 21 -5.11 0.09 0.91
CA TRP A 21 -4.04 0.70 1.68
C TRP A 21 -3.33 -0.31 2.59
N ILE A 22 -4.08 -1.06 3.39
CA ILE A 22 -3.52 -2.13 4.25
C ILE A 22 -2.81 -3.18 3.39
N TRP A 23 -3.44 -3.61 2.29
CA TRP A 23 -2.87 -4.62 1.41
C TRP A 23 -1.53 -4.17 0.81
N MET A 24 -1.41 -2.91 0.40
CA MET A 24 -0.14 -2.34 -0.09
C MET A 24 0.92 -2.23 1.01
N LEU A 25 0.53 -1.89 2.24
CA LEU A 25 1.42 -1.90 3.39
C LEU A 25 1.97 -3.29 3.68
N VAL A 26 1.10 -4.31 3.70
CA VAL A 26 1.49 -5.71 3.89
C VAL A 26 2.39 -6.18 2.75
N ASN A 27 2.07 -5.84 1.49
CA ASN A 27 2.90 -6.17 0.33
C ASN A 27 4.29 -5.51 0.45
N CYS A 28 4.34 -4.24 0.87
CA CYS A 28 5.58 -3.51 1.10
C CYS A 28 6.41 -4.15 2.22
N LEU A 29 5.79 -4.58 3.33
CA LEU A 29 6.47 -5.22 4.45
C LEU A 29 7.01 -6.61 4.08
N LEU A 30 6.24 -7.43 3.36
CA LEU A 30 6.63 -8.77 2.93
C LEU A 30 7.66 -8.76 1.80
N ARG A 31 7.73 -7.68 1.00
CA ARG A 31 8.69 -7.58 -0.10
C ARG A 31 10.13 -7.51 0.44
N PRO A 32 11.05 -8.36 -0.03
CA PRO A 32 12.45 -8.31 0.38
C PRO A 32 13.09 -6.98 -0.01
N THR A 33 13.96 -6.46 0.86
CA THR A 33 14.65 -5.16 0.70
C THR A 33 15.45 -5.03 -0.59
N LEU A 34 15.90 -6.16 -1.15
CA LEU A 34 16.63 -6.24 -2.42
C LEU A 34 15.77 -5.95 -3.66
N SER A 35 14.44 -5.98 -3.54
CA SER A 35 13.51 -5.73 -4.65
C SER A 35 13.05 -4.27 -4.75
N PHE A 36 13.59 -3.38 -3.90
CA PHE A 36 13.30 -1.95 -3.94
C PHE A 36 14.38 -1.19 -4.70
N PRO A 37 14.03 -0.24 -5.59
CA PRO A 37 15.00 0.63 -6.23
C PRO A 37 15.72 1.47 -5.13
N GLY A 38 17.01 1.25 -4.96
CA GLY A 38 17.85 1.87 -3.91
C GLY A 38 18.06 1.06 -2.64
N GLY A 39 17.62 -0.21 -2.58
CA GLY A 39 17.95 -1.13 -1.49
C GLY A 39 17.13 -0.95 -0.20
N GLY A 40 17.69 -1.39 0.93
CA GLY A 40 16.96 -1.51 2.21
C GLY A 40 16.48 -0.19 2.81
N ALA A 41 17.22 0.91 2.63
CA ALA A 41 16.82 2.23 3.09
C ALA A 41 15.57 2.76 2.35
N SER A 42 15.45 2.45 1.06
CA SER A 42 14.28 2.81 0.25
C SER A 42 13.00 2.15 0.76
N LYS A 43 13.08 0.91 1.26
CA LYS A 43 11.93 0.19 1.82
C LYS A 43 11.31 0.95 3.00
N VAL A 44 12.16 1.45 3.91
CA VAL A 44 11.71 2.20 5.09
C VAL A 44 11.06 3.52 4.66
N ALA A 45 11.64 4.23 3.69
CA ALA A 45 11.05 5.45 3.13
C ALA A 45 9.66 5.20 2.52
N TRP A 46 9.46 4.08 1.83
CA TRP A 46 8.15 3.70 1.28
C TRP A 46 7.13 3.35 2.35
N ILE A 47 7.54 2.67 3.43
CA ILE A 47 6.66 2.40 4.59
C ILE A 47 6.25 3.71 5.26
N ILE A 48 7.20 4.62 5.49
CA ILE A 48 6.91 5.94 6.07
C ILE A 48 5.97 6.72 5.16
N ALA A 49 6.17 6.70 3.85
CA ALA A 49 5.29 7.37 2.88
C ALA A 49 3.87 6.79 2.88
N LEU A 50 3.73 5.45 2.96
CA LEU A 50 2.44 4.77 3.06
C LEU A 50 1.69 5.12 4.35
N VAL A 51 2.41 5.24 5.48
CA VAL A 51 1.83 5.59 6.78
C VAL A 51 1.51 7.08 6.90
N ALA A 52 2.39 7.96 6.43
CA ALA A 52 2.25 9.41 6.55
C ALA A 52 1.28 10.01 5.52
N ALA A 53 1.06 9.34 4.38
CA ALA A 53 0.18 9.82 3.31
C ALA A 53 -0.72 8.70 2.77
N PRO A 54 -1.82 8.31 3.45
CA PRO A 54 -2.55 7.09 3.11
C PRO A 54 -3.08 6.99 1.67
N PRO A 55 -3.90 7.91 1.11
CA PRO A 55 -4.33 7.70 -0.28
C PRO A 55 -3.17 7.94 -1.27
N ILE A 56 -2.36 8.97 -1.03
CA ILE A 56 -1.34 9.44 -1.98
C ILE A 56 -0.11 8.51 -2.01
N GLY A 57 0.36 8.07 -0.85
CA GLY A 57 1.47 7.14 -0.68
C GLY A 57 1.16 5.76 -1.26
N THR A 58 -0.09 5.32 -1.18
CA THR A 58 -0.54 4.06 -1.83
C THR A 58 -0.53 4.18 -3.34
N LEU A 59 -1.04 5.29 -3.88
CA LEU A 59 -1.07 5.52 -5.31
C LEU A 59 0.36 5.65 -5.87
N ALA A 60 1.23 6.38 -5.16
CA ALA A 60 2.64 6.51 -5.52
C ALA A 60 3.37 5.14 -5.47
N TYR A 61 3.16 4.35 -4.42
CA TYR A 61 3.74 3.00 -4.32
C TYR A 61 3.24 2.09 -5.44
N PHE A 62 1.95 2.17 -5.78
CA PHE A 62 1.37 1.38 -6.85
C PHE A 62 1.99 1.70 -8.21
N PHE A 63 2.10 2.98 -8.57
CA PHE A 63 2.68 3.39 -9.85
C PHE A 63 4.20 3.24 -9.93
N MET A 64 4.93 3.47 -8.84
CA MET A 64 6.40 3.47 -8.87
C MET A 64 7.05 2.15 -8.45
N VAL A 65 6.37 1.32 -7.66
CA VAL A 65 6.97 0.09 -7.11
C VAL A 65 6.21 -1.16 -7.58
N TYR A 66 4.88 -1.10 -7.65
CA TYR A 66 4.08 -2.26 -8.06
C TYR A 66 4.00 -2.45 -9.57
N LEU A 67 3.83 -1.37 -10.34
CA LEU A 67 3.67 -1.39 -11.80
C LEU A 67 4.96 -1.63 -12.62
N PRO A 68 6.14 -1.06 -12.29
CA PRO A 68 7.35 -1.29 -13.07
C PRO A 68 7.95 -2.66 -12.75
N GLY A 69 7.48 -3.67 -13.49
CA GLY A 69 8.01 -5.03 -13.44
C GLY A 69 7.21 -5.96 -12.56
N SER A 70 6.00 -6.33 -12.99
CA SER A 70 5.16 -7.41 -12.46
C SER A 70 5.80 -8.82 -12.51
N LYS A 71 7.14 -8.94 -12.53
CA LYS A 71 7.85 -10.13 -12.03
C LYS A 71 7.80 -10.14 -10.50
N GLN A 72 6.61 -10.20 -9.91
CA GLN A 72 6.46 -10.93 -8.66
C GLN A 72 6.58 -12.40 -9.05
N ARG A 73 7.81 -12.93 -9.06
CA ARG A 73 8.00 -14.38 -9.22
C ARG A 73 7.24 -15.06 -8.07
N PRO A 74 6.53 -16.17 -8.36
CA PRO A 74 5.63 -16.80 -7.43
C PRO A 74 6.35 -17.12 -6.12
N VAL A 75 5.64 -16.99 -5.01
CA VAL A 75 5.99 -17.63 -3.75
C VAL A 75 6.05 -19.13 -4.04
N SER A 76 7.23 -19.61 -4.40
CA SER A 76 7.53 -21.03 -4.56
C SER A 76 7.71 -21.57 -3.15
N GLY A 77 6.59 -21.90 -2.52
CA GLY A 77 6.52 -22.99 -1.56
C GLY A 77 6.45 -24.31 -2.31
#